data_AF-B6ED45-F1
#
_entry.id   AF-B6ED45-F1
#
_cell.length_a   1.000
_cell.length_b   1.000
_cell.length_c   1.000
_cell.angle_alpha   90.00
_cell.angle_beta   90.00
_cell.angle_gamma   90.00
#
_symmetry.space_group_name_H-M   'P 1'
#
loop_
_entity.id
_entity.type
_entity.pdbx_description
1 polymer ?
#
loop_
_entity_poly.entity_id
_entity_poly.type
_entity_poly.pdbx_seq_one_letter_code
_entity_poly.pdbx_strand_id
1 'polypeptide(L)'
;VNLGAYYTPPYLVDYAYKLLKKHVGIENYTLLDTACGNKEFLKLHHPKKIGADIDPNCDALIINALANPKRENYGISQDEPLIIVGNPPYNDRTSFAKQKLKDKNFHFEIDNDLKSRDLGISFLKSFAILKPAFICVLHPLSYLIKESNFKQLKLFKDHYRLLDALVVSSKSFTKSNEFPIVIALYERGRMDYAGIRRFIFPTDCDTTLCLNDFDYIANYVDKYPNAKKIGACVGYFFPMRDINALKCNKTFLNAPSANAVYISQDKLIYYQYIHYFKEIAPKIPYYFGNLDIIIDHFAFLEIKDAFLKDKRARLEYFKKLFQGHPCEFD
;
A
#
# COMPACT_ATOMS: atom_id res chain seq x y z
N VAL A 1 7.75 14.71 17.59
CA VAL A 1 7.90 14.81 16.11
C VAL A 1 6.84 13.93 15.47
N ASN A 2 5.96 14.44 14.60
CA ASN A 2 5.01 13.58 13.90
C ASN A 2 5.71 12.89 12.70
N LEU A 3 6.23 11.69 12.93
CA LEU A 3 6.91 10.87 11.91
C LEU A 3 5.95 10.11 10.97
N GLY A 4 4.66 10.45 10.96
CA GLY A 4 3.61 9.66 10.29
C GLY A 4 2.81 8.80 11.24
N ALA A 5 2.77 9.18 12.52
CA ALA A 5 1.87 8.59 13.48
C ALA A 5 0.47 9.13 13.21
N TYR A 6 -0.49 8.22 13.04
CA TYR A 6 -1.90 8.55 12.88
C TYR A 6 -2.69 7.94 14.02
N TYR A 7 -3.67 8.69 14.54
CA TYR A 7 -4.66 8.13 15.43
C TYR A 7 -5.39 6.98 14.71
N THR A 8 -5.50 5.82 15.36
CA THR A 8 -6.21 4.67 14.79
C THR A 8 -7.63 4.63 15.33
N PRO A 9 -8.65 4.81 14.48
CA PRO A 9 -10.04 4.66 14.88
C PRO A 9 -10.31 3.31 15.58
N PRO A 10 -11.09 3.28 16.68
CA PRO A 10 -11.38 2.05 17.41
C PRO A 10 -11.98 0.94 16.56
N TYR A 11 -12.85 1.26 15.59
CA TYR A 11 -13.47 0.25 14.73
C TYR A 11 -12.44 -0.53 13.88
N LEU A 12 -11.30 0.08 13.51
CA LEU A 12 -10.22 -0.61 12.79
C LEU A 12 -9.43 -1.53 13.70
N VAL A 13 -9.25 -1.15 14.97
CA VAL A 13 -8.66 -2.00 16.00
C VAL A 13 -9.56 -3.22 16.25
N ASP A 14 -10.88 -3.02 16.32
CA ASP A 14 -11.84 -4.11 16.45
C ASP A 14 -11.78 -5.09 15.27
N TYR A 15 -11.64 -4.59 14.04
CA TYR A 15 -11.44 -5.46 12.87
C TYR A 15 -10.15 -6.26 12.96
N ALA A 16 -9.04 -5.64 13.36
CA ALA A 16 -7.77 -6.35 13.55
C ALA A 16 -7.91 -7.48 14.58
N TYR A 17 -8.55 -7.23 15.72
CA TYR A 17 -8.77 -8.26 16.73
C TYR A 17 -9.79 -9.32 16.32
N LYS A 18 -10.86 -8.97 15.59
CA LYS A 18 -11.80 -9.95 15.02
C LYS A 18 -11.07 -10.90 14.07
N LEU A 19 -10.24 -10.34 13.20
CA LEU A 19 -9.46 -11.08 12.23
C LEU A 19 -8.43 -11.96 12.92
N LEU A 20 -7.73 -11.48 13.95
CA LEU A 20 -6.80 -12.27 14.74
C LEU A 20 -7.49 -13.41 15.52
N LYS A 21 -8.56 -13.12 16.26
CA LYS A 21 -9.31 -14.11 17.08
C LYS A 21 -9.99 -15.21 16.27
N LYS A 22 -10.24 -14.98 14.98
CA LYS A 22 -10.73 -16.01 14.05
C LYS A 22 -9.72 -17.16 13.87
N HIS A 23 -8.43 -16.88 14.01
CA HIS A 23 -7.35 -17.83 13.71
C HIS A 23 -6.60 -18.31 14.95
N VAL A 24 -6.59 -17.53 16.04
CA VAL A 24 -5.78 -17.86 17.22
C VAL A 24 -6.42 -17.41 18.53
N GLY A 25 -6.29 -18.23 19.59
CA GLY A 25 -6.59 -17.85 20.97
C GLY A 25 -5.53 -16.89 21.50
N ILE A 26 -5.79 -15.58 21.38
CA ILE A 26 -4.82 -14.52 21.64
C ILE A 26 -4.33 -14.50 23.09
N GLU A 27 -5.14 -14.97 24.03
CA GLU A 27 -4.85 -15.04 25.46
C GLU A 27 -3.62 -15.87 25.82
N ASN A 28 -3.19 -16.76 24.91
CA ASN A 28 -2.00 -17.60 25.08
C ASN A 28 -0.70 -16.91 24.66
N TYR A 29 -0.75 -15.65 24.22
CA TYR A 29 0.37 -14.92 23.65
C TYR A 29 0.56 -13.58 24.34
N THR A 30 1.78 -13.09 24.43
CA THR A 30 2.01 -11.69 24.73
C THR A 30 1.66 -10.83 23.53
N LEU A 31 0.89 -9.77 23.75
CA LEU A 31 0.62 -8.75 22.74
C LEU A 31 1.66 -7.64 22.81
N LEU A 32 2.32 -7.35 21.71
CA LEU A 32 3.30 -6.28 21.58
C LEU A 32 2.88 -5.28 20.51
N ASP A 33 2.83 -3.99 20.86
CA ASP A 33 2.75 -2.89 19.92
C ASP A 33 4.00 -2.02 20.07
N THR A 34 4.87 -2.01 19.05
CA THR A 34 6.16 -1.32 19.08
C THR A 34 6.10 0.14 18.58
N ALA A 35 4.91 0.64 18.27
CA ALA A 35 4.66 2.02 17.89
C ALA A 35 3.29 2.44 18.44
N CYS A 36 3.11 2.26 19.75
CA CYS A 36 1.79 2.19 20.34
C CYS A 36 1.07 3.54 20.44
N GLY A 37 1.78 4.67 20.38
CA GLY A 37 1.22 6.00 20.57
C GLY A 37 0.29 6.07 21.78
N ASN A 38 -1.00 6.37 21.55
CA ASN A 38 -2.05 6.44 22.58
C ASN A 38 -2.59 5.06 23.03
N LYS A 39 -1.88 3.96 22.72
CA LYS A 39 -2.17 2.59 23.14
C LYS A 39 -3.53 2.06 22.68
N GLU A 40 -4.09 2.55 21.58
CA GLU A 40 -5.41 2.12 21.07
C GLU A 40 -5.48 0.59 20.89
N PHE A 41 -4.45 -0.02 20.30
CA PHE A 41 -4.35 -1.48 20.16
C PHE A 41 -4.22 -2.21 21.49
N LEU A 42 -3.87 -1.54 22.59
CA LEU A 42 -3.63 -2.17 23.89
C LEU A 42 -4.72 -1.85 24.90
N LYS A 43 -5.84 -1.24 24.50
CA LYS A 43 -6.96 -0.92 25.41
C LYS A 43 -7.80 -2.14 25.81
N LEU A 44 -7.85 -3.18 24.98
CA LEU A 44 -8.59 -4.42 25.30
C LEU A 44 -8.08 -5.06 26.60
N HIS A 45 -8.95 -5.76 27.33
CA HIS A 45 -8.51 -6.59 28.44
C HIS A 45 -7.76 -7.83 27.91
N HIS A 46 -6.53 -8.04 28.39
CA HIS A 46 -5.66 -9.12 27.95
C HIS A 46 -4.61 -9.42 29.04
N PRO A 47 -4.23 -10.69 29.29
CA PRO A 47 -3.34 -11.07 30.39
C PRO A 47 -1.97 -10.38 30.38
N LYS A 48 -1.32 -10.29 29.21
CA LYS A 48 -0.01 -9.64 29.05
C LYS A 48 0.03 -8.78 27.78
N LYS A 49 0.29 -7.49 27.95
CA LYS A 49 0.35 -6.49 26.87
C LYS A 49 1.53 -5.57 27.09
N ILE A 50 2.26 -5.27 26.03
CA ILE A 50 3.45 -4.43 26.07
C ILE A 50 3.32 -3.37 24.98
N GLY A 51 3.39 -2.11 25.40
CA GLY A 51 3.46 -0.96 24.49
C GLY A 51 4.85 -0.38 24.51
N ALA A 52 5.35 -0.01 23.34
CA ALA A 52 6.55 0.79 23.21
C ALA A 52 6.35 1.88 22.15
N ASP A 53 6.99 3.02 22.36
CA ASP A 53 7.06 4.09 21.37
C ASP A 53 8.41 4.83 21.52
N ILE A 54 8.79 5.57 20.48
CA ILE A 54 9.98 6.43 20.55
C ILE A 54 9.65 7.79 21.20
N ASP A 55 8.37 8.19 21.24
CA ASP A 55 7.96 9.43 21.90
C ASP A 55 8.08 9.30 23.44
N PRO A 56 8.93 10.11 24.09
CA PRO A 56 9.09 10.05 25.54
C PRO A 56 7.84 10.47 26.33
N ASN A 57 6.85 11.10 25.66
CA ASN A 57 5.60 11.51 26.29
C ASN A 57 4.50 10.45 26.21
N CYS A 58 4.79 9.27 25.64
CA CYS A 58 3.87 8.16 25.70
C CYS A 58 3.93 7.50 27.08
N ASP A 59 2.78 7.05 27.58
CA ASP A 59 2.71 6.24 28.81
C ASP A 59 3.03 4.76 28.47
N ALA A 60 4.25 4.51 27.95
CA ALA A 60 4.72 3.21 27.48
C ALA A 60 6.25 3.10 27.56
N LEU A 61 6.83 1.96 27.13
CA LEU A 61 8.29 1.81 27.06
C LEU A 61 8.89 2.75 26.01
N ILE A 62 9.92 3.51 26.38
CA ILE A 62 10.61 4.44 25.47
C ILE A 62 11.68 3.66 24.70
N ILE A 63 11.32 3.15 23.52
CA ILE A 63 12.19 2.27 22.70
C ILE A 63 12.09 2.67 21.22
N ASN A 64 13.24 2.81 20.57
CA ASN A 64 13.29 2.85 19.11
C ASN A 64 13.23 1.43 18.55
N ALA A 65 12.05 1.03 18.04
CA ALA A 65 11.82 -0.31 17.46
C ALA A 65 12.66 -0.63 16.21
N LEU A 66 13.42 0.34 15.69
CA LEU A 66 14.26 0.20 14.50
C LEU A 66 15.76 0.26 14.80
N ALA A 67 16.15 0.39 16.07
CA ALA A 67 17.55 0.33 16.50
C ALA A 67 17.75 -0.86 17.44
N ASN A 68 18.59 -1.81 17.04
CA ASN A 68 18.85 -3.06 17.75
C ASN A 68 17.58 -3.79 18.24
N PRO A 69 16.63 -4.12 17.35
CA PRO A 69 15.38 -4.76 17.74
C PRO A 69 15.64 -6.17 18.28
N LYS A 70 15.29 -6.39 19.55
CA LYS A 70 15.42 -7.69 20.22
C LYS A 70 14.37 -7.81 21.32
N ARG A 71 13.95 -9.04 21.62
CA ARG A 71 12.86 -9.33 22.57
C ARG A 71 13.18 -8.85 23.99
N GLU A 72 14.45 -8.89 24.37
CA GLU A 72 14.95 -8.47 25.68
C GLU A 72 14.67 -7.00 25.97
N ASN A 73 14.68 -6.14 24.94
CA ASN A 73 14.35 -4.72 25.10
C ASN A 73 12.92 -4.52 25.62
N TYR A 74 12.03 -5.49 25.38
CA TYR A 74 10.64 -5.48 25.79
C TYR A 74 10.37 -6.35 27.03
N GLY A 75 11.40 -6.98 27.61
CA GLY A 75 11.22 -7.92 28.72
C GLY A 75 10.52 -9.23 28.31
N ILE A 76 10.68 -9.65 27.04
CA ILE A 76 10.08 -10.86 26.48
C ILE A 76 11.18 -11.92 26.32
N SER A 77 10.93 -13.16 26.76
CA SER A 77 11.91 -14.24 26.58
C SER A 77 11.92 -14.76 25.13
N GLN A 78 12.99 -15.45 24.72
CA GLN A 78 13.11 -15.97 23.35
C GLN A 78 12.05 -17.03 23.01
N ASP A 79 11.60 -17.81 24.00
CA ASP A 79 10.62 -18.88 23.82
C ASP A 79 9.17 -18.42 24.11
N GLU A 80 8.99 -17.18 24.58
CA GLU A 80 7.66 -16.65 24.90
C GLU A 80 6.79 -16.53 23.64
N PRO A 81 5.56 -17.08 23.63
CA PRO A 81 4.64 -16.88 22.52
C PRO A 81 4.29 -15.39 22.35
N LEU A 82 4.50 -14.86 21.14
CA LEU A 82 4.40 -13.44 20.86
C LEU A 82 3.47 -13.18 19.65
N ILE A 83 2.60 -12.19 19.78
CA ILE A 83 1.87 -11.58 18.67
C ILE A 83 2.22 -10.10 18.62
N ILE A 84 2.57 -9.61 17.44
CA ILE A 84 2.71 -8.17 17.21
C ILE A 84 1.40 -7.62 16.65
N VAL A 85 0.92 -6.53 17.24
CA VAL A 85 -0.24 -5.77 16.79
C VAL A 85 0.11 -4.30 16.64
N GLY A 86 -0.65 -3.54 15.85
CA GLY A 86 -0.46 -2.09 15.81
C GLY A 86 -0.70 -1.45 14.45
N ASN A 87 -0.44 -0.14 14.40
CA ASN A 87 -0.44 0.67 13.19
C ASN A 87 0.92 1.38 13.09
N PRO A 88 1.98 0.70 12.63
CA PRO A 88 3.31 1.29 12.55
C PRO A 88 3.30 2.53 11.64
N PRO A 89 4.13 3.54 11.93
CA PRO A 89 4.16 4.75 11.13
C PRO A 89 4.64 4.43 9.71
N TYR A 90 3.89 4.94 8.73
CA TYR A 90 4.24 4.85 7.32
C TYR A 90 4.41 6.26 6.73
N ASN A 91 5.50 6.46 6.01
CA ASN A 91 5.81 7.71 5.32
C ASN A 91 6.99 7.49 4.40
N ASP A 92 6.86 7.93 3.15
CA ASP A 92 7.99 8.04 2.24
C ASP A 92 8.91 9.17 2.74
N ARG A 93 10.07 8.78 3.29
CA ARG A 93 11.08 9.70 3.84
C ARG A 93 11.66 10.61 2.76
N THR A 94 11.39 10.37 1.48
CA THR A 94 11.88 11.18 0.35
C THR A 94 10.82 12.06 -0.31
N SER A 95 9.58 12.10 0.19
CA SER A 95 8.54 12.97 -0.36
C SER A 95 8.97 14.45 -0.30
N PHE A 96 9.06 15.10 -1.48
CA PHE A 96 9.52 16.48 -1.65
C PHE A 96 8.68 17.49 -0.84
N ALA A 97 7.41 17.19 -0.59
CA ALA A 97 6.47 18.03 0.14
C ALA A 97 6.80 18.21 1.63
N LYS A 98 7.66 17.37 2.23
CA LYS A 98 8.00 17.43 3.66
C LYS A 98 9.48 17.77 3.94
N GLN A 99 10.26 18.17 2.94
CA GLN A 99 11.68 18.55 3.14
C GLN A 99 11.86 19.72 4.13
N LYS A 100 10.89 20.64 4.25
CA LYS A 100 10.94 21.76 5.22
C LYS A 100 10.66 21.35 6.68
N LEU A 101 10.06 20.17 6.92
CA LEU A 101 9.77 19.63 8.26
C LEU A 101 10.85 18.66 8.75
N LYS A 102 11.87 18.40 7.94
CA LYS A 102 13.01 17.59 8.35
C LYS A 102 13.90 18.45 9.22
N ASP A 103 13.65 18.39 10.52
CA ASP A 103 14.59 18.88 11.52
C ASP A 103 15.95 18.23 11.25
N LYS A 104 16.94 19.03 10.85
CA LYS A 104 18.29 18.55 10.50
C LYS A 104 19.00 17.90 11.70
N ASN A 105 18.46 18.10 12.90
CA ASN A 105 19.03 17.61 14.16
C ASN A 105 18.36 16.34 14.71
N PHE A 106 17.27 15.84 14.10
CA PHE A 106 16.65 14.59 14.54
C PHE A 106 17.31 13.39 13.86
N HIS A 107 18.37 12.88 14.49
CA HIS A 107 19.02 11.63 14.11
C HIS A 107 18.13 10.43 14.48
N PHE A 108 17.18 10.09 13.61
CA PHE A 108 16.41 8.85 13.74
C PHE A 108 17.27 7.66 13.29
N GLU A 109 17.83 6.95 14.27
CA GLU A 109 18.63 5.76 14.07
C GLU A 109 17.78 4.60 13.53
N ILE A 110 18.27 3.93 12.50
CA ILE A 110 17.68 2.71 11.93
C ILE A 110 18.85 1.79 11.60
N ASP A 111 18.77 0.53 12.01
CA ASP A 111 19.75 -0.49 11.64
C ASP A 111 19.82 -0.66 10.11
N ASN A 112 21.02 -0.86 9.57
CA ASN A 112 21.27 -0.78 8.13
C ASN A 112 20.45 -1.79 7.30
N ASP A 113 20.18 -2.97 7.84
CA ASP A 113 19.38 -4.03 7.22
C ASP A 113 17.87 -3.71 7.21
N LEU A 114 17.41 -2.97 8.22
CA LEU A 114 16.03 -2.49 8.34
C LEU A 114 15.74 -1.32 7.39
N LYS A 115 16.74 -0.47 7.11
CA LYS A 115 16.58 0.74 6.28
C LYS A 115 15.77 0.47 5.01
N SER A 116 14.74 1.28 4.84
CA SER A 116 13.91 1.37 3.64
C SER A 116 13.54 2.83 3.38
N ARG A 117 13.15 3.12 2.14
CA ARG A 117 12.65 4.45 1.78
C ARG A 117 11.36 4.79 2.53
N ASP A 118 10.51 3.79 2.74
CA ASP A 118 9.32 3.90 3.57
C ASP A 118 9.58 3.37 4.98
N LEU A 119 9.19 4.16 5.98
CA LEU A 119 9.33 3.79 7.39
C LEU A 119 8.50 2.54 7.73
N GLY A 120 7.30 2.36 7.16
CA GLY A 120 6.44 1.22 7.47
C GLY A 120 7.06 -0.12 7.06
N ILE A 121 7.77 -0.15 5.92
CA ILE A 121 8.54 -1.35 5.51
C ILE A 121 9.67 -1.65 6.50
N SER A 122 10.26 -0.62 7.11
CA SER A 122 11.32 -0.80 8.11
C SER A 122 10.76 -1.48 9.38
N PHE A 123 9.55 -1.10 9.81
CA PHE A 123 8.84 -1.75 10.92
C PHE A 123 8.49 -3.21 10.61
N LEU A 124 7.97 -3.51 9.42
CA LEU A 124 7.69 -4.92 9.05
C LEU A 124 8.96 -5.79 9.14
N LYS A 125 10.12 -5.28 8.72
CA LYS A 125 11.38 -6.01 8.87
C LYS A 125 11.78 -6.17 10.34
N SER A 126 11.60 -5.17 11.19
CA SER A 126 11.94 -5.28 12.61
C SER A 126 11.05 -6.29 13.33
N PHE A 127 9.77 -6.39 12.96
CA PHE A 127 8.87 -7.43 13.46
C PHE A 127 9.41 -8.83 13.16
N ALA A 128 9.99 -9.02 11.97
CA ALA A 128 10.55 -10.31 11.60
C ALA A 128 11.73 -10.74 12.48
N ILE A 129 12.54 -9.79 12.97
CA ILE A 129 13.66 -10.04 13.89
C ILE A 129 13.15 -10.53 15.25
N LEU A 130 12.02 -10.00 15.72
CA LEU A 130 11.39 -10.42 16.99
C LEU A 130 10.73 -11.81 16.91
N LYS A 131 10.64 -12.40 15.71
CA LYS A 131 10.10 -13.76 15.48
C LYS A 131 8.75 -14.03 16.20
N PRO A 132 7.74 -13.16 16.15
CA PRO A 132 6.41 -13.50 16.65
C PRO A 132 5.79 -14.68 15.90
N ALA A 133 4.84 -15.35 16.54
CA ALA A 133 4.03 -16.37 15.87
C ALA A 133 3.10 -15.74 14.82
N PHE A 134 2.47 -14.61 15.20
CA PHE A 134 1.55 -13.86 14.36
C PHE A 134 1.85 -12.36 14.39
N ILE A 135 1.52 -11.68 13.29
CA ILE A 135 1.63 -10.22 13.16
C ILE A 135 0.31 -9.72 12.58
N CYS A 136 -0.43 -8.89 13.30
CA CYS A 136 -1.69 -8.29 12.85
C CYS A 136 -1.61 -6.76 12.87
N VAL A 137 -1.31 -6.16 11.72
CA VAL A 137 -0.97 -4.73 11.66
C VAL A 137 -1.64 -4.02 10.49
N LEU A 138 -1.78 -2.70 10.61
CA LEU A 138 -2.21 -1.84 9.52
C LEU A 138 -0.99 -1.36 8.74
N HIS A 139 -1.06 -1.39 7.42
CA HIS A 139 -0.11 -0.68 6.56
C HIS A 139 -0.72 -0.40 5.18
N PRO A 140 -0.13 0.50 4.37
CA PRO A 140 -0.55 0.68 2.98
C PRO A 140 -0.57 -0.63 2.20
N LEU A 141 -1.67 -0.92 1.49
CA LEU A 141 -1.79 -2.13 0.66
C LEU A 141 -0.67 -2.20 -0.40
N SER A 142 -0.21 -1.03 -0.86
CA SER A 142 0.88 -0.90 -1.83
C SER A 142 2.20 -1.59 -1.46
N TYR A 143 2.40 -1.95 -0.19
CA TYR A 143 3.58 -2.75 0.22
C TYR A 143 3.53 -4.17 -0.33
N LEU A 144 2.33 -4.72 -0.48
CA LEU A 144 2.10 -6.05 -1.00
C LEU A 144 1.89 -6.02 -2.52
N ILE A 145 1.01 -5.13 -3.00
CA ILE A 145 0.52 -5.21 -4.38
C ILE A 145 1.49 -4.64 -5.43
N LYS A 146 2.43 -3.78 -5.03
CA LYS A 146 3.48 -3.28 -5.93
C LYS A 146 4.73 -4.12 -5.79
N GLU A 147 5.13 -4.81 -6.87
CA GLU A 147 6.26 -5.73 -6.84
C GLU A 147 7.57 -5.09 -6.32
N SER A 148 7.84 -3.84 -6.68
CA SER A 148 9.03 -3.11 -6.22
C SER A 148 9.01 -2.84 -4.72
N ASN A 149 7.84 -2.63 -4.11
CA ASN A 149 7.70 -2.50 -2.66
C ASN A 149 7.75 -3.87 -1.98
N PHE A 150 7.08 -4.88 -2.56
CA PHE A 150 7.09 -6.25 -2.07
C PHE A 150 8.53 -6.79 -1.96
N LYS A 151 9.36 -6.55 -2.97
CA LYS A 151 10.80 -6.91 -2.96
C LYS A 151 11.57 -6.26 -1.81
N GLN A 152 11.17 -5.07 -1.37
CA GLN A 152 11.81 -4.37 -0.25
C GLN A 152 11.46 -4.93 1.13
N LEU A 153 10.45 -5.82 1.24
CA LEU A 153 10.09 -6.48 2.50
C LEU A 153 11.22 -7.40 3.01
N LYS A 154 12.10 -7.90 2.12
CA LYS A 154 13.29 -8.73 2.46
C LYS A 154 12.96 -9.83 3.48
N LEU A 155 13.61 -9.80 4.64
CA LEU A 155 13.48 -10.76 5.73
C LEU A 155 12.03 -11.04 6.11
N PHE A 156 11.15 -10.02 6.07
CA PHE A 156 9.75 -10.17 6.42
C PHE A 156 9.03 -11.15 5.48
N LYS A 157 9.09 -10.93 4.16
CA LYS A 157 8.45 -11.85 3.19
C LYS A 157 9.11 -13.24 3.16
N ASP A 158 10.34 -13.36 3.62
CA ASP A 158 11.05 -14.65 3.66
C ASP A 158 10.64 -15.49 4.87
N HIS A 159 10.04 -14.88 5.91
CA HIS A 159 9.69 -15.55 7.17
C HIS A 159 8.22 -15.45 7.57
N TYR A 160 7.44 -14.57 6.93
CA TYR A 160 6.00 -14.45 7.13
C TYR A 160 5.23 -14.56 5.82
N ARG A 161 4.04 -15.17 5.88
CA ARG A 161 3.05 -15.24 4.81
C ARG A 161 1.75 -14.56 5.22
N LEU A 162 1.04 -13.96 4.25
CA LEU A 162 -0.26 -13.34 4.49
C LEU A 162 -1.28 -14.46 4.71
N LEU A 163 -1.93 -14.45 5.87
CA LEU A 163 -2.92 -15.44 6.27
C LEU A 163 -4.34 -14.95 6.01
N ASP A 164 -4.64 -13.72 6.41
CA ASP A 164 -5.96 -13.11 6.25
C ASP A 164 -5.80 -11.57 6.17
N ALA A 165 -6.76 -10.89 5.57
CA ALA A 165 -6.70 -9.46 5.35
C ALA A 165 -8.08 -8.79 5.24
N LEU A 166 -8.12 -7.49 5.52
CA LEU A 166 -9.22 -6.61 5.15
C LEU A 166 -8.66 -5.30 4.59
N VAL A 167 -9.06 -4.94 3.37
CA VAL A 167 -8.72 -3.66 2.76
C VAL A 167 -9.72 -2.61 3.20
N VAL A 168 -9.21 -1.50 3.71
CA VAL A 168 -10.00 -0.38 4.23
C VAL A 168 -9.54 0.93 3.61
N SER A 169 -10.43 1.92 3.54
CA SER A 169 -10.07 3.24 3.05
C SER A 169 -9.18 4.00 4.04
N SER A 170 -8.17 4.71 3.52
CA SER A 170 -7.38 5.66 4.31
C SER A 170 -8.17 6.91 4.75
N LYS A 171 -9.44 7.07 4.37
CA LYS A 171 -10.28 8.25 4.66
C LYS A 171 -10.29 8.62 6.14
N SER A 172 -10.23 7.64 7.02
CA SER A 172 -10.20 7.87 8.47
C SER A 172 -8.90 8.45 9.00
N PHE A 173 -7.84 8.46 8.18
CA PHE A 173 -6.50 8.94 8.55
C PHE A 173 -6.08 10.21 7.80
N THR A 174 -6.73 10.55 6.69
CA THR A 174 -6.36 11.71 5.86
C THR A 174 -7.56 12.44 5.26
N LYS A 175 -7.41 13.75 5.08
CA LYS A 175 -8.33 14.60 4.31
C LYS A 175 -7.96 14.68 2.82
N SER A 176 -6.87 14.04 2.41
CA SER A 176 -6.41 13.98 1.01
C SER A 176 -7.09 12.86 0.23
N ASN A 177 -6.66 12.66 -1.03
CA ASN A 177 -7.07 11.49 -1.81
C ASN A 177 -6.90 10.19 -1.02
N GLU A 178 -7.95 9.38 -1.04
CA GLU A 178 -8.00 8.08 -0.38
C GLU A 178 -7.05 7.10 -1.08
N PHE A 179 -6.44 6.23 -0.28
CA PHE A 179 -5.62 5.12 -0.74
C PHE A 179 -5.93 3.87 0.08
N PRO A 180 -5.70 2.67 -0.47
CA PRO A 180 -5.97 1.44 0.26
C PRO A 180 -4.96 1.21 1.39
N ILE A 181 -5.48 0.99 2.57
CA ILE A 181 -4.78 0.41 3.72
C ILE A 181 -5.25 -1.04 3.85
N VAL A 182 -4.39 -1.91 4.35
CA VAL A 182 -4.76 -3.29 4.68
C VAL A 182 -4.56 -3.51 6.18
N ILE A 183 -5.57 -4.08 6.82
CA ILE A 183 -5.44 -4.76 8.11
C ILE A 183 -4.99 -6.18 7.75
N ALA A 184 -3.72 -6.49 7.96
CA ALA A 184 -3.13 -7.74 7.49
C ALA A 184 -2.71 -8.60 8.67
N LEU A 185 -3.13 -9.87 8.66
CA LEU A 185 -2.64 -10.92 9.54
C LEU A 185 -1.64 -11.78 8.80
N TYR A 186 -0.48 -11.92 9.43
CA TYR A 186 0.60 -12.76 8.96
C TYR A 186 0.90 -13.83 9.99
N GLU A 187 1.39 -14.95 9.50
CA GLU A 187 1.95 -16.04 10.30
C GLU A 187 3.30 -16.47 9.72
N ARG A 188 4.02 -17.32 10.46
CA ARG A 188 5.30 -17.88 10.02
C ARG A 188 5.14 -18.65 8.69
N GLY A 189 5.97 -18.34 7.71
CA GLY A 189 5.96 -18.97 6.39
C GLY A 189 6.59 -18.07 5.33
N ARG A 190 6.81 -18.55 4.12
CA ARG A 190 7.36 -17.71 3.04
C ARG A 190 6.23 -17.10 2.21
N MET A 191 6.35 -15.82 1.88
CA MET A 191 5.47 -15.10 0.96
C MET A 191 6.18 -14.85 -0.36
N ASP A 192 5.51 -15.16 -1.47
CA ASP A 192 5.94 -14.78 -2.81
C ASP A 192 4.90 -13.87 -3.48
N TYR A 193 5.38 -13.11 -4.47
CA TYR A 193 4.54 -12.11 -5.12
C TYR A 193 3.43 -12.74 -5.97
N ALA A 194 3.64 -13.94 -6.52
CA ALA A 194 2.61 -14.63 -7.28
C ALA A 194 1.45 -15.08 -6.35
N GLY A 195 1.77 -15.46 -5.12
CA GLY A 195 0.80 -15.69 -4.05
C GLY A 195 0.00 -14.45 -3.72
N ILE A 196 0.65 -13.29 -3.56
CA ILE A 196 -0.05 -12.01 -3.37
C ILE A 196 -0.96 -11.66 -4.56
N ARG A 197 -0.53 -11.93 -5.80
CA ARG A 197 -1.36 -11.66 -6.97
C ARG A 197 -2.63 -12.51 -7.04
N ARG A 198 -2.58 -13.73 -6.48
CA ARG A 198 -3.74 -14.65 -6.38
C ARG A 198 -4.57 -14.45 -5.11
N PHE A 199 -4.10 -13.65 -4.16
CA PHE A 199 -4.80 -13.44 -2.91
C PHE A 199 -6.07 -12.62 -3.16
N ILE A 200 -7.21 -13.12 -2.68
CA ILE A 200 -8.49 -12.43 -2.75
C ILE A 200 -8.58 -11.55 -1.52
N PHE A 201 -8.43 -10.24 -1.71
CA PHE A 201 -8.53 -9.25 -0.63
C PHE A 201 -9.98 -8.83 -0.42
N PRO A 202 -10.62 -9.18 0.72
CA PRO A 202 -11.90 -8.58 1.10
C PRO A 202 -11.73 -7.08 1.31
N THR A 203 -12.76 -6.30 0.98
CA THR A 203 -12.80 -4.85 1.20
C THR A 203 -13.91 -4.48 2.18
N ASP A 204 -13.79 -3.30 2.80
CA ASP A 204 -14.84 -2.68 3.63
C ASP A 204 -16.10 -2.23 2.85
N CYS A 205 -16.17 -2.55 1.55
CA CYS A 205 -17.29 -2.28 0.66
C CYS A 205 -18.03 -3.57 0.25
N ASP A 206 -17.89 -4.65 1.02
CA ASP A 206 -18.51 -5.97 0.77
C ASP A 206 -18.21 -6.55 -0.62
N THR A 207 -17.00 -6.29 -1.14
CA THR A 207 -16.48 -6.81 -2.40
C THR A 207 -15.05 -7.32 -2.22
N THR A 208 -14.44 -7.81 -3.29
CA THR A 208 -13.09 -8.36 -3.25
C THR A 208 -12.20 -7.76 -4.33
N LEU A 209 -10.90 -7.71 -4.06
CA LEU A 209 -9.86 -7.33 -5.00
C LEU A 209 -8.87 -8.49 -5.18
N CYS A 210 -8.63 -8.93 -6.41
CA CYS A 210 -7.56 -9.86 -6.75
C CYS A 210 -6.75 -9.28 -7.91
N LEU A 211 -5.42 -9.29 -7.82
CA LEU A 211 -4.57 -8.66 -8.84
C LEU A 211 -4.51 -9.45 -10.14
N ASN A 212 -4.82 -10.74 -10.08
CA ASN A 212 -4.85 -11.60 -11.27
C ASN A 212 -6.13 -11.45 -12.09
N ASP A 213 -7.14 -10.77 -11.56
CA ASP A 213 -8.41 -10.56 -12.27
C ASP A 213 -8.28 -9.45 -13.32
N PHE A 214 -7.16 -8.72 -13.33
CA PHE A 214 -6.94 -7.56 -14.18
C PHE A 214 -5.70 -7.72 -15.05
N ASP A 215 -5.82 -7.21 -16.28
CA ASP A 215 -4.68 -6.83 -17.10
C ASP A 215 -4.39 -5.33 -16.94
N TYR A 216 -3.14 -4.94 -17.21
CA TYR A 216 -2.61 -3.63 -16.86
C TYR A 216 -1.95 -2.96 -18.05
N ILE A 217 -2.18 -1.65 -18.18
CA ILE A 217 -1.69 -0.89 -19.33
C ILE A 217 -0.16 -0.90 -19.46
N ALA A 218 0.58 -1.11 -18.37
CA ALA A 218 2.04 -1.23 -18.37
C ALA A 218 2.57 -2.36 -19.25
N ASN A 219 1.75 -3.35 -19.57
CA ASN A 219 2.10 -4.41 -20.52
C ASN A 219 2.21 -3.87 -21.96
N TYR A 220 1.62 -2.71 -22.24
CA TYR A 220 1.49 -2.12 -23.57
C TYR A 220 2.21 -0.77 -23.72
N VAL A 221 2.53 -0.08 -22.63
CA VAL A 221 3.14 1.26 -22.66
C VAL A 221 4.35 1.41 -21.75
N ASP A 222 5.26 2.33 -22.10
CA ASP A 222 6.28 2.80 -21.16
C ASP A 222 5.65 3.82 -20.19
N LYS A 223 5.94 3.68 -18.90
CA LYS A 223 5.38 4.54 -17.83
C LYS A 223 6.36 5.61 -17.32
N TYR A 224 7.63 5.46 -17.65
CA TYR A 224 8.75 6.27 -17.19
C TYR A 224 9.55 6.81 -18.39
N PRO A 225 10.41 7.83 -18.19
CA PRO A 225 11.15 8.46 -19.28
C PRO A 225 11.88 7.43 -20.15
N ASN A 226 11.62 7.49 -21.46
CA ASN A 226 12.06 6.50 -22.44
C ASN A 226 12.67 7.16 -23.70
N ALA A 227 13.10 8.43 -23.61
CA ALA A 227 13.57 9.20 -24.76
C ALA A 227 14.64 8.46 -25.60
N LYS A 228 15.52 7.70 -24.95
CA LYS A 228 16.58 6.92 -25.64
C LYS A 228 16.06 5.72 -26.44
N LYS A 229 14.81 5.28 -26.22
CA LYS A 229 14.20 4.11 -26.87
C LYS A 229 13.35 4.48 -28.09
N ILE A 230 12.98 5.75 -28.24
CA ILE A 230 11.99 6.19 -29.23
C ILE A 230 12.69 7.01 -30.31
N GLY A 231 12.66 6.52 -31.55
CA GLY A 231 13.16 7.25 -32.71
C GLY A 231 12.17 8.30 -33.21
N ALA A 232 11.03 7.87 -33.73
CA ALA A 232 9.96 8.74 -34.20
C ALA A 232 8.93 9.01 -33.08
N CYS A 233 8.96 10.22 -32.53
CA CYS A 233 8.04 10.66 -31.47
C CYS A 233 6.85 11.39 -32.08
N VAL A 234 5.64 11.01 -31.68
CA VAL A 234 4.37 11.64 -32.12
C VAL A 234 3.66 12.39 -31.00
N GLY A 235 4.23 12.38 -29.79
CA GLY A 235 3.67 13.09 -28.65
C GLY A 235 4.41 12.79 -27.35
N TYR A 236 4.03 13.53 -26.30
CA TYR A 236 4.64 13.43 -24.98
C TYR A 236 3.58 13.16 -23.93
N PHE A 237 3.87 12.26 -23.00
CA PHE A 237 3.02 11.93 -21.88
C PHE A 237 3.73 12.16 -20.55
N PHE A 238 2.98 12.57 -19.53
CA PHE A 238 3.51 12.69 -18.17
C PHE A 238 3.71 11.29 -17.55
N PRO A 239 4.79 11.05 -16.78
CA PRO A 239 5.00 9.77 -16.12
C PRO A 239 3.84 9.34 -15.25
N MET A 240 3.53 8.06 -15.32
CA MET A 240 2.38 7.51 -14.65
C MET A 240 2.82 6.41 -13.70
N ARG A 241 2.42 6.51 -12.44
CA ARG A 241 2.81 5.55 -11.40
C ARG A 241 1.70 4.54 -11.14
N ASP A 242 0.53 5.06 -10.83
CA ASP A 242 -0.69 4.33 -10.45
C ASP A 242 -1.91 5.23 -10.73
N ILE A 243 -3.09 4.67 -10.51
CA ILE A 243 -4.37 5.36 -10.69
C ILE A 243 -4.46 6.63 -9.84
N ASN A 244 -4.00 6.62 -8.58
CA ASN A 244 -4.03 7.82 -7.73
C ASN A 244 -3.12 8.93 -8.27
N ALA A 245 -1.95 8.60 -8.82
CA ALA A 245 -1.09 9.57 -9.50
C ALA A 245 -1.76 10.16 -10.76
N LEU A 246 -2.51 9.33 -11.51
CA LEU A 246 -3.25 9.79 -12.69
C LEU A 246 -4.31 10.85 -12.35
N LYS A 247 -5.03 10.67 -11.23
CA LYS A 247 -6.05 11.64 -10.76
C LYS A 247 -5.45 13.05 -10.60
N CYS A 248 -4.24 13.14 -10.06
CA CYS A 248 -3.59 14.43 -9.76
C CYS A 248 -2.80 15.04 -10.93
N ASN A 249 -2.23 14.20 -11.79
CA ASN A 249 -1.24 14.66 -12.76
C ASN A 249 -1.85 15.00 -14.12
N LYS A 250 -1.14 15.81 -14.91
CA LYS A 250 -1.44 15.97 -16.34
C LYS A 250 -1.21 14.64 -17.08
N THR A 251 -1.79 14.51 -18.26
CA THR A 251 -1.63 13.35 -19.15
C THR A 251 -0.74 13.74 -20.31
N PHE A 252 -1.31 14.19 -21.44
CA PHE A 252 -0.51 14.71 -22.56
C PHE A 252 0.20 16.02 -22.19
N LEU A 253 1.41 16.18 -22.73
CA LEU A 253 2.23 17.37 -22.56
C LEU A 253 2.36 18.11 -23.89
N ASN A 254 2.29 19.44 -23.85
CA ASN A 254 2.41 20.30 -25.03
C ASN A 254 3.85 20.38 -25.56
N ALA A 255 4.84 20.03 -24.73
CA ALA A 255 6.26 20.11 -25.02
C ALA A 255 7.03 18.98 -24.30
N PRO A 256 8.21 18.58 -24.81
CA PRO A 256 9.05 17.60 -24.13
C PRO A 256 9.53 18.12 -22.77
N SER A 257 9.85 17.19 -21.87
CA SER A 257 10.58 17.48 -20.64
C SER A 257 11.55 16.35 -20.31
N ALA A 258 12.51 16.59 -19.42
CA ALA A 258 13.46 15.56 -18.98
C ALA A 258 12.77 14.31 -18.40
N ASN A 259 11.56 14.49 -17.87
CA ASN A 259 10.76 13.42 -17.29
C ASN A 259 9.63 12.97 -18.23
N ALA A 260 9.54 13.43 -19.48
CA ALA A 260 8.46 13.02 -20.37
C ALA A 260 8.63 11.57 -20.84
N VAL A 261 7.51 10.89 -21.00
CA VAL A 261 7.42 9.66 -21.80
C VAL A 261 7.19 10.08 -23.24
N TYR A 262 8.03 9.59 -24.15
CA TYR A 262 7.94 9.81 -25.58
C TYR A 262 7.05 8.72 -26.17
N ILE A 263 6.11 9.13 -27.01
CA ILE A 263 5.07 8.26 -27.58
C ILE A 263 5.43 7.95 -29.03
N SER A 264 5.47 6.66 -29.38
CA SER A 264 5.54 6.19 -30.76
C SER A 264 4.13 6.05 -31.36
N GLN A 265 4.02 6.12 -32.68
CA GLN A 265 2.73 6.11 -33.38
C GLN A 265 1.87 4.87 -33.05
N ASP A 266 2.50 3.69 -32.94
CA ASP A 266 1.85 2.42 -32.61
C ASP A 266 1.28 2.38 -31.17
N LYS A 267 1.85 3.16 -30.25
CA LYS A 267 1.42 3.21 -28.85
C LYS A 267 0.46 4.35 -28.53
N LEU A 268 0.27 5.30 -29.45
CA LEU A 268 -0.55 6.50 -29.23
C LEU A 268 -1.96 6.16 -28.72
N ILE A 269 -2.58 5.11 -29.27
CA ILE A 269 -3.91 4.64 -28.90
C ILE A 269 -4.03 4.29 -27.40
N TYR A 270 -2.99 3.72 -26.80
CA TYR A 270 -2.99 3.36 -25.38
C TYR A 270 -2.80 4.59 -24.48
N TYR A 271 -2.01 5.57 -24.89
CA TYR A 271 -1.91 6.84 -24.16
C TYR A 271 -3.22 7.65 -24.23
N GLN A 272 -3.96 7.55 -25.33
CA GLN A 272 -5.33 8.08 -25.44
C GLN A 272 -6.30 7.33 -24.51
N TYR A 273 -6.20 6.00 -24.43
CA TYR A 273 -6.95 5.20 -23.45
C TYR A 273 -6.71 5.69 -22.02
N ILE A 274 -5.44 5.87 -21.63
CA ILE A 274 -5.06 6.39 -20.31
C ILE A 274 -5.65 7.78 -20.07
N HIS A 275 -5.60 8.66 -21.08
CA HIS A 275 -6.17 10.00 -20.99
C HIS A 275 -7.66 9.96 -20.66
N TYR A 276 -8.41 9.07 -21.31
CA TYR A 276 -9.84 8.91 -21.05
C TYR A 276 -10.14 8.16 -19.75
N PHE A 277 -9.30 7.20 -19.35
CA PHE A 277 -9.39 6.55 -18.05
C PHE A 277 -9.31 7.58 -16.91
N LYS A 278 -8.54 8.66 -17.08
CA LYS A 278 -8.48 9.72 -16.07
C LYS A 278 -9.85 10.34 -15.75
N GLU A 279 -10.76 10.41 -16.73
CA GLU A 279 -12.11 10.96 -16.52
C GLU A 279 -12.94 10.12 -15.55
N ILE A 280 -12.76 8.79 -15.56
CA ILE A 280 -13.49 7.86 -14.69
C ILE A 280 -12.74 7.51 -13.41
N ALA A 281 -11.43 7.80 -13.31
CA ALA A 281 -10.62 7.44 -12.15
C ALA A 281 -11.18 7.96 -10.80
N PRO A 282 -11.81 9.15 -10.70
CA PRO A 282 -12.48 9.57 -9.46
C PRO A 282 -13.73 8.76 -9.11
N LYS A 283 -14.35 8.10 -10.10
CA LYS A 283 -15.62 7.35 -9.97
C LYS A 283 -15.43 5.86 -9.66
N ILE A 284 -14.18 5.39 -9.59
CA ILE A 284 -13.88 4.00 -9.21
C ILE A 284 -13.46 3.90 -7.74
N PRO A 285 -13.71 2.75 -7.07
CA PRO A 285 -13.40 2.56 -5.66
C PRO A 285 -11.95 2.85 -5.27
N TYR A 286 -11.76 3.32 -4.03
CA TYR A 286 -10.46 3.71 -3.49
C TYR A 286 -9.42 2.58 -3.57
N TYR A 287 -9.84 1.32 -3.46
CA TYR A 287 -8.93 0.17 -3.39
C TYR A 287 -8.20 -0.10 -4.71
N PHE A 288 -8.66 0.48 -5.83
CA PHE A 288 -7.92 0.51 -7.09
C PHE A 288 -6.79 1.55 -7.11
N GLY A 289 -6.80 2.54 -6.21
CA GLY A 289 -5.96 3.74 -6.31
C GLY A 289 -4.45 3.50 -6.35
N ASN A 290 -3.96 2.38 -5.81
CA ASN A 290 -2.54 2.02 -5.87
C ASN A 290 -2.19 0.98 -6.94
N LEU A 291 -3.16 0.53 -7.72
CA LEU A 291 -2.92 -0.32 -8.89
C LEU A 291 -2.44 0.50 -10.08
N ASP A 292 -1.85 -0.21 -11.03
CA ASP A 292 -1.71 0.31 -12.38
C ASP A 292 -3.07 0.54 -13.02
N ILE A 293 -3.09 1.25 -14.14
CA ILE A 293 -4.32 1.41 -14.91
C ILE A 293 -4.72 0.07 -15.48
N ILE A 294 -5.96 -0.31 -15.20
CA ILE A 294 -6.58 -1.55 -15.63
C ILE A 294 -7.06 -1.40 -17.08
N ILE A 295 -6.93 -2.48 -17.84
CA ILE A 295 -7.43 -2.60 -19.20
C ILE A 295 -7.93 -4.03 -19.44
N ASP A 296 -9.01 -4.18 -20.20
CA ASP A 296 -9.30 -5.41 -20.94
C ASP A 296 -8.79 -5.17 -22.36
N HIS A 297 -7.59 -5.69 -22.65
CA HIS A 297 -6.90 -5.36 -23.89
C HIS A 297 -7.64 -5.85 -25.13
N PHE A 298 -8.20 -7.05 -25.07
CA PHE A 298 -8.96 -7.64 -26.16
C PHE A 298 -10.24 -6.83 -26.44
N ALA A 299 -11.04 -6.58 -25.41
CA ALA A 299 -12.27 -5.80 -25.56
C ALA A 299 -11.97 -4.37 -26.03
N PHE A 300 -10.89 -3.76 -25.55
CA PHE A 300 -10.47 -2.42 -25.97
C PHE A 300 -10.13 -2.38 -27.46
N LEU A 301 -9.36 -3.36 -27.97
CA LEU A 301 -8.95 -3.40 -29.37
C LEU A 301 -10.15 -3.58 -30.32
N GLU A 302 -11.17 -4.34 -29.92
CA GLU A 302 -12.40 -4.53 -30.69
C GLU A 302 -13.17 -3.23 -30.90
N ILE A 303 -13.16 -2.33 -29.92
CA ILE A 303 -13.93 -1.08 -29.98
C ILE A 303 -13.07 0.17 -30.15
N LYS A 304 -11.76 0.07 -30.35
CA LYS A 304 -10.80 1.19 -30.26
C LYS A 304 -11.22 2.45 -31.02
N ASP A 305 -11.77 2.31 -32.23
CA ASP A 305 -12.19 3.45 -33.05
C ASP A 305 -13.45 4.12 -32.50
N ALA A 306 -14.41 3.33 -32.04
CA ALA A 306 -15.61 3.82 -31.36
C ALA A 306 -15.26 4.42 -29.99
N PHE A 307 -14.34 3.80 -29.25
CA PHE A 307 -13.84 4.29 -27.97
C PHE A 307 -13.22 5.69 -28.12
N LEU A 308 -12.43 5.94 -29.16
CA LEU A 308 -11.85 7.27 -29.35
C LEU A 308 -12.87 8.34 -29.75
N LYS A 309 -13.94 7.98 -30.46
CA LYS A 309 -14.88 8.92 -31.08
C LYS A 309 -16.15 9.15 -30.28
N ASP A 310 -16.60 8.13 -29.54
CA ASP A 310 -17.89 8.12 -28.85
C ASP A 310 -17.71 7.96 -27.34
N LYS A 311 -18.23 8.94 -26.59
CA LYS A 311 -18.22 8.92 -25.12
C LYS A 311 -19.10 7.79 -24.56
N ARG A 312 -20.19 7.42 -25.25
CA ARG A 312 -21.07 6.32 -24.80
C ARG A 312 -20.36 4.98 -24.89
N ALA A 313 -19.72 4.69 -26.02
CA ALA A 313 -18.91 3.48 -26.18
C ALA A 313 -17.81 3.36 -25.10
N ARG A 314 -17.14 4.48 -24.76
CA ARG A 314 -16.17 4.53 -23.64
C ARG A 314 -16.79 4.19 -22.30
N LEU A 315 -17.92 4.82 -21.98
CA LEU A 315 -18.58 4.61 -20.69
C LEU A 315 -19.05 3.16 -20.53
N GLU A 316 -19.63 2.57 -21.58
CA GLU A 316 -20.06 1.17 -21.57
C GLU A 316 -18.89 0.20 -21.41
N TYR A 317 -17.75 0.47 -22.05
CA TYR A 317 -16.54 -0.29 -21.83
C TYR A 317 -16.09 -0.24 -20.36
N PHE A 318 -16.05 0.95 -19.75
CA PHE A 318 -15.64 1.07 -18.35
C PHE A 318 -16.65 0.45 -17.38
N LYS A 319 -17.96 0.55 -17.66
CA LYS A 319 -19.01 -0.15 -16.89
C LYS A 319 -18.79 -1.65 -16.87
N LYS A 320 -18.44 -2.25 -18.02
CA LYS A 320 -18.10 -3.67 -18.10
C LYS A 320 -16.78 -4.00 -17.39
N LEU A 321 -15.75 -3.17 -17.59
CA LEU A 321 -14.42 -3.39 -16.99
C LEU A 321 -14.44 -3.44 -15.45
N PHE A 322 -15.32 -2.66 -14.82
CA PHE A 322 -15.47 -2.61 -13.36
C PHE A 322 -16.77 -3.24 -12.87
N GLN A 323 -17.39 -4.11 -13.66
CA GLN A 323 -18.59 -4.83 -13.25
C GLN A 323 -18.35 -5.59 -11.94
N GLY A 324 -19.29 -5.49 -10.99
CA GLY A 324 -19.16 -6.09 -9.66
C GLY A 324 -18.45 -5.21 -8.62
N HIS A 325 -18.06 -4.00 -9.01
CA HIS A 325 -17.51 -2.99 -8.09
C HIS A 325 -18.42 -1.77 -7.98
N PRO A 326 -18.48 -1.10 -6.81
CA PRO A 326 -19.34 0.06 -6.60
C PRO A 326 -18.75 1.31 -7.28
N CYS A 327 -19.05 1.50 -8.57
CA CYS A 327 -18.61 2.65 -9.36
C CYS A 327 -19.71 3.70 -9.50
N GLU A 328 -19.31 4.98 -9.54
CA GLU A 328 -20.21 6.14 -9.71
C GLU A 328 -20.24 6.60 -11.18
N PHE A 329 -20.55 5.68 -12.10
CA PHE A 329 -20.51 5.96 -13.54
C PHE A 329 -21.74 6.69 -14.08
N ASP A 330 -22.83 6.68 -13.33
CA ASP A 330 -24.09 7.32 -13.72
C ASP A 330 -24.06 8.86 -13.62
#